data_AF-A0A7C3LNQ9-F1
#
_entry.id   AF-A0A7C3LNQ9-F1
#
_cell.length_a   1.000
_cell.length_b   1.000
_cell.length_c   1.000
_cell.angle_alpha   90.00
_cell.angle_beta   90.00
_cell.angle_gamma   90.00
#
_symmetry.space_group_name_H-M   'P 1'
#
loop_
_entity.id
_entity.type
_entity.pdbx_description
1 polymer ?
#
loop_
_entity_poly.entity_id
_entity_poly.type
_entity_poly.pdbx_seq_one_letter_code
_entity_poly.pdbx_strand_id
1 'polypeptide(L)'
;MDLATIAGVGIGFGLVLFGTVMAGLSLLDLWDLPSVLITIGGGVASALTASPLDRVTKIWNYTKFAFMPQTNDSIKVISTLVNFAERARREGLLALEDEIAELDEPFLQKGIQLVVDGTDPELVRNMLTNEMENIHARHEGNAKFWNEIGFYLPAFGMLGTLIG
;
A
#
# COMPACT_ATOMS: atom_id res chain seq x y z
N MET A 1 4.08 -11.59 5.57
CA MET A 1 5.20 -11.03 4.80
C MET A 1 5.02 -11.46 3.36
N ASP A 2 5.18 -10.56 2.41
CA ASP A 2 5.13 -10.91 1.00
C ASP A 2 6.49 -11.41 0.51
N LEU A 3 6.59 -12.74 0.34
CA LEU A 3 7.81 -13.37 -0.12
C LEU A 3 8.16 -12.96 -1.56
N ALA A 4 7.16 -12.65 -2.39
CA ALA A 4 7.37 -12.24 -3.77
C ALA A 4 8.08 -10.88 -3.83
N THR A 5 7.61 -9.88 -3.08
CA THR A 5 8.28 -8.57 -2.99
C THR A 5 9.72 -8.70 -2.48
N ILE A 6 9.95 -9.48 -1.42
CA ILE A 6 11.29 -9.64 -0.83
C ILE A 6 12.23 -10.37 -1.81
N ALA A 7 11.79 -11.50 -2.35
CA ALA A 7 12.58 -12.27 -3.30
C ALA A 7 12.82 -11.48 -4.59
N GLY A 8 11.83 -10.74 -5.09
CA GLY A 8 11.96 -9.92 -6.30
C GLY A 8 13.01 -8.83 -6.15
N VAL A 9 12.99 -8.08 -5.05
CA VAL A 9 14.02 -7.06 -4.75
C VAL A 9 15.40 -7.71 -4.62
N GLY A 10 15.50 -8.82 -3.89
CA GLY A 10 16.76 -9.53 -3.68
C GLY A 10 17.36 -10.10 -4.97
N ILE A 11 16.54 -10.76 -5.79
CA ILE A 11 16.94 -11.33 -7.09
C ILE A 11 17.34 -10.20 -8.05
N GLY A 12 16.55 -9.12 -8.12
CA GLY A 12 16.85 -7.99 -8.99
C GLY A 12 18.20 -7.36 -8.66
N PHE A 13 18.44 -7.03 -7.39
CA PHE A 13 19.71 -6.48 -6.93
C PHE A 13 20.87 -7.46 -7.14
N GLY A 14 20.67 -8.74 -6.82
CA GLY A 14 21.67 -9.79 -7.00
C GLY A 14 22.08 -9.98 -8.46
N LEU A 15 21.13 -9.96 -9.39
CA LEU A 15 21.40 -10.07 -10.84
C LEU A 15 22.20 -8.87 -11.37
N VAL A 16 21.92 -7.66 -10.89
CA VAL A 16 22.70 -6.47 -11.25
C VAL A 16 24.15 -6.63 -10.79
N LEU A 17 24.38 -6.96 -9.52
CA LEU A 17 25.73 -7.13 -8.99
C LEU A 17 26.49 -8.28 -9.67
N PHE A 18 25.82 -9.42 -9.87
CA PHE A 18 26.40 -10.56 -10.56
C PHE A 18 26.76 -10.22 -12.01
N GLY A 19 25.89 -9.49 -12.70
CA GLY A 19 26.14 -8.99 -14.06
C GLY A 19 27.35 -8.08 -14.14
N THR A 20 27.53 -7.16 -13.17
CA THR A 20 28.71 -6.28 -13.08
C THR A 20 30.00 -7.07 -12.97
N VAL A 21 30.05 -8.06 -12.06
CA VAL A 21 31.24 -8.90 -11.88
C VAL A 21 31.52 -9.76 -13.12
N MET A 22 30.48 -10.31 -13.75
CA MET A 22 30.60 -11.09 -14.99
C MET A 22 31.08 -10.25 -16.16
N ALA A 23 30.74 -8.96 -16.19
CA ALA A 23 31.26 -8.00 -17.16
C ALA A 23 32.72 -7.57 -16.88
N GLY A 24 33.35 -8.11 -15.82
CA GLY A 24 34.75 -7.84 -15.46
C GLY A 24 34.96 -6.54 -14.68
N LEU A 25 33.87 -5.88 -14.23
CA LEU A 25 33.95 -4.67 -13.41
C LEU A 25 34.08 -5.02 -11.92
N SER A 26 34.76 -4.13 -11.19
CA SER A 26 34.76 -4.14 -9.73
C SER A 26 33.44 -3.60 -9.20
N LEU A 27 32.99 -4.08 -8.05
CA LEU A 27 31.83 -3.50 -7.35
C LEU A 27 32.05 -2.04 -6.95
N LEU A 28 33.30 -1.62 -6.78
CA LEU A 28 33.65 -0.22 -6.51
C LEU A 28 33.41 0.68 -7.73
N ASP A 29 33.38 0.13 -8.94
CA ASP A 29 33.13 0.89 -10.16
C ASP A 29 31.66 1.34 -10.26
N LEU A 30 30.76 0.71 -9.49
CA LEU A 30 29.37 1.15 -9.35
C LEU A 30 29.23 2.37 -8.42
N TRP A 31 30.26 2.71 -7.66
CA TRP A 31 30.21 3.77 -6.67
C TRP A 31 30.84 5.06 -7.20
N ASP A 32 30.01 5.89 -7.82
CA ASP A 32 30.38 7.24 -8.26
C ASP A 32 29.55 8.29 -7.53
N LEU A 33 30.21 9.11 -6.70
CA LEU A 33 29.54 10.10 -5.86
C LEU A 33 28.79 11.17 -6.66
N PRO A 34 29.37 11.78 -7.73
CA PRO A 34 28.63 12.66 -8.65
C PRO A 34 27.36 12.02 -9.20
N SER A 35 27.43 10.79 -9.74
CA SER A 35 26.27 10.08 -10.30
C SER A 35 25.18 9.86 -9.26
N VAL A 36 25.55 9.51 -8.03
CA VAL A 36 24.61 9.35 -6.91
C VAL A 36 23.91 10.67 -6.57
N LEU A 37 24.66 11.78 -6.51
CA LEU A 37 24.09 13.10 -6.21
C LEU A 37 23.13 13.58 -7.31
N ILE A 38 23.48 13.37 -8.58
CA ILE A 38 22.62 13.76 -9.71
C ILE A 38 21.36 12.90 -9.74
N THR A 39 21.52 11.57 -9.69
CA THR A 39 20.42 10.63 -9.87
C THR A 39 19.51 10.59 -8.64
N ILE A 40 20.07 10.30 -7.46
CA ILE A 40 19.27 10.19 -6.23
C ILE A 40 18.89 11.57 -5.73
N GLY A 41 19.84 12.51 -5.65
CA GLY A 41 19.56 13.86 -5.16
C GLY A 41 18.55 14.60 -6.05
N GLY A 42 18.76 14.62 -7.37
CA GLY A 42 17.85 15.25 -8.31
C GLY A 42 16.48 14.56 -8.40
N GLY A 43 16.47 13.23 -8.44
CA GLY A 43 15.23 12.46 -8.50
C GLY A 43 14.38 12.59 -7.24
N VAL A 44 14.99 12.50 -6.06
CA VAL A 44 14.28 12.70 -4.77
C VAL A 44 13.83 14.15 -4.63
N ALA A 45 14.66 15.14 -4.96
CA ALA A 45 14.26 16.54 -4.91
C ALA A 45 13.05 16.81 -5.81
N SER A 46 13.01 16.24 -7.01
CA SER A 46 11.88 16.38 -7.93
C SER A 46 10.62 15.68 -7.39
N ALA A 47 10.74 14.47 -6.86
CA ALA A 47 9.63 13.77 -6.22
C ALA A 47 9.06 14.54 -5.02
N LEU A 48 9.92 15.24 -4.25
CA LEU A 48 9.51 16.13 -3.15
C LEU A 48 8.71 17.34 -3.66
N THR A 49 9.05 17.91 -4.82
CA THR A 49 8.26 19.01 -5.39
C THR A 49 6.87 18.56 -5.85
N ALA A 50 6.73 17.29 -6.26
CA ALA A 50 5.47 16.72 -6.74
C ALA A 50 4.55 16.19 -5.61
N SER A 51 5.04 16.15 -4.37
CA SER A 51 4.37 15.47 -3.25
C SER A 51 4.23 16.34 -2.00
N PRO A 52 3.05 16.31 -1.33
CA PRO A 52 2.87 16.97 -0.04
C PRO A 52 3.82 16.46 1.05
N LEU A 53 4.46 17.37 1.80
CA LEU A 53 5.45 17.07 2.85
C LEU A 53 4.91 16.16 3.96
N ASP A 54 3.64 16.29 4.31
CA ASP A 54 2.96 15.47 5.33
C ASP A 54 2.91 13.98 4.94
N ARG A 55 2.85 13.68 3.64
CA ARG A 55 2.90 12.30 3.12
C ARG A 55 4.32 11.77 3.09
N VAL A 56 5.26 12.58 2.64
CA VAL A 56 6.68 12.22 2.55
C VAL A 56 7.24 11.84 3.93
N THR A 57 6.96 12.63 4.96
CA THR A 57 7.44 12.36 6.32
C THR A 57 6.93 11.04 6.90
N LYS A 58 5.79 10.53 6.41
CA LYS A 58 5.17 9.27 6.84
C LYS A 58 5.47 8.10 5.91
N ILE A 59 6.33 8.28 4.90
CA ILE A 59 6.55 7.28 3.86
C ILE A 59 6.96 5.91 4.39
N TRP A 60 7.82 5.88 5.41
CA TRP A 60 8.28 4.64 6.01
C TRP A 60 7.14 3.82 6.61
N ASN A 61 6.12 4.48 7.15
CA ASN A 61 4.95 3.80 7.72
C ASN A 61 4.18 3.03 6.66
N TYR A 62 4.02 3.61 5.47
CA TYR A 62 3.24 2.98 4.40
C TYR A 62 4.05 1.96 3.60
N THR A 63 5.37 2.16 3.48
CA THR A 63 6.29 1.25 2.78
C THR A 63 6.31 -0.13 3.42
N LYS A 64 6.12 -0.21 4.75
CA LYS A 64 6.01 -1.49 5.47
C LYS A 64 4.89 -2.38 4.92
N PHE A 65 3.77 -1.82 4.46
CA PHE A 65 2.66 -2.61 3.93
C PHE A 65 3.02 -3.31 2.62
N ALA A 66 4.01 -2.84 1.86
CA ALA A 66 4.49 -3.53 0.67
C ALA A 66 5.19 -4.85 1.03
N PHE A 67 5.93 -4.88 2.15
CA PHE A 67 6.64 -6.08 2.62
C PHE A 67 5.80 -6.95 3.57
N MET A 68 4.84 -6.34 4.25
CA MET A 68 3.94 -6.97 5.21
C MET A 68 2.49 -6.59 4.85
N PRO A 69 1.94 -7.16 3.77
CA PRO A 69 0.55 -6.91 3.43
C PRO A 69 -0.35 -7.45 4.55
N GLN A 70 -1.40 -6.70 4.86
CA GLN A 70 -2.48 -7.22 5.69
C GLN A 70 -3.32 -8.15 4.82
N THR A 71 -3.36 -9.42 5.20
CA THR A 71 -4.16 -10.43 4.52
C THR A 71 -5.46 -10.62 5.28
N ASN A 72 -6.60 -10.36 4.63
CA ASN A 72 -7.89 -10.80 5.14
C ASN A 72 -8.22 -12.17 4.55
N ASP A 73 -8.67 -13.08 5.41
CA ASP A 73 -9.20 -14.37 4.97
C ASP A 73 -10.63 -14.16 4.47
N SER A 74 -10.79 -14.08 3.15
CA SER A 74 -12.09 -13.93 2.51
C SER A 74 -13.06 -15.05 2.88
N ILE A 75 -12.59 -16.27 3.13
CA ILE A 75 -13.43 -17.41 3.52
C ILE A 75 -13.96 -17.19 4.93
N LYS A 76 -13.11 -16.71 5.86
CA LYS A 76 -13.54 -16.31 7.20
C LYS A 76 -14.60 -15.21 7.13
N VAL A 77 -14.36 -14.16 6.33
CA VAL A 77 -15.32 -13.04 6.17
C VAL A 77 -16.66 -13.51 5.62
N ILE A 78 -16.67 -14.36 4.59
CA ILE A 78 -17.91 -14.92 4.03
C ILE A 78 -18.66 -15.74 5.09
N SER A 79 -17.95 -16.60 5.81
CA SER A 79 -18.53 -17.42 6.88
C SER A 79 -19.16 -16.54 7.97
N THR A 80 -18.47 -15.48 8.38
CA THR A 80 -18.98 -14.47 9.31
C THR A 80 -20.26 -13.84 8.76
N LEU A 81 -20.26 -13.30 7.55
CA LEU A 81 -21.44 -12.67 6.96
C LEU A 81 -22.66 -13.61 6.86
N VAL A 82 -22.44 -14.88 6.53
CA VAL A 82 -23.51 -15.89 6.50
C VAL A 82 -24.09 -16.13 7.91
N ASN A 83 -23.24 -16.25 8.93
CA ASN A 83 -23.69 -16.42 10.32
C ASN A 83 -24.53 -15.21 10.80
N PHE A 84 -24.05 -13.99 10.51
CA PHE A 84 -24.80 -12.76 10.82
C PHE A 84 -26.17 -12.75 10.10
N ALA A 85 -26.23 -13.15 8.84
CA ALA A 85 -27.49 -13.22 8.09
C ALA A 85 -28.47 -14.28 8.65
N GLU A 86 -27.96 -15.45 9.06
CA GLU A 86 -28.79 -16.49 9.68
C GLU A 86 -29.36 -16.06 11.03
N ARG A 87 -28.53 -15.47 11.90
CA ARG A 87 -28.98 -14.93 13.19
C ARG A 87 -29.98 -13.80 13.01
N ALA A 88 -29.69 -12.83 12.14
CA ALA A 88 -30.60 -11.74 11.82
C ALA A 88 -32.00 -12.25 11.42
N ARG A 89 -32.06 -13.35 10.66
CA ARG A 89 -33.32 -13.96 10.22
C ARG A 89 -34.07 -14.69 11.34
N ARG A 90 -33.37 -15.32 12.28
CA ARG A 90 -33.96 -16.13 13.36
C ARG A 90 -34.33 -15.30 14.59
N GLU A 91 -33.43 -14.39 14.99
CA GLU A 91 -33.46 -13.67 16.25
C GLU A 91 -33.73 -12.16 16.07
N GLY A 92 -33.65 -11.65 14.83
CA GLY A 92 -33.79 -10.23 14.51
C GLY A 92 -32.46 -9.48 14.51
N LEU A 93 -32.48 -8.21 14.08
CA LEU A 93 -31.27 -7.39 13.91
C LEU A 93 -30.59 -7.02 15.23
N LEU A 94 -31.37 -6.76 16.28
CA LEU A 94 -30.86 -6.40 17.61
C LEU A 94 -30.00 -7.51 18.24
N ALA A 95 -30.23 -8.77 17.85
CA ALA A 95 -29.45 -9.90 18.32
C ALA A 95 -27.96 -9.84 17.88
N LEU A 96 -27.66 -9.02 16.87
CA LEU A 96 -26.31 -8.84 16.35
C LEU A 96 -25.44 -7.92 17.22
N GLU A 97 -26.02 -7.10 18.10
CA GLU A 97 -25.28 -6.11 18.91
C GLU A 97 -24.14 -6.75 19.71
N ASP A 98 -24.39 -7.91 20.32
CA ASP A 98 -23.42 -8.62 21.15
C ASP A 98 -22.21 -9.12 20.34
N GLU A 99 -22.41 -9.48 19.06
CA GLU A 99 -21.35 -9.99 18.18
C GLU A 99 -20.56 -8.88 17.46
N ILE A 100 -21.12 -7.67 17.33
CA ILE A 100 -20.43 -6.53 16.68
C ILE A 100 -19.14 -6.19 17.43
N ALA A 101 -19.13 -6.32 18.76
CA ALA A 101 -17.96 -6.04 19.58
C ALA A 101 -16.81 -7.07 19.39
N GLU A 102 -17.12 -8.26 18.89
CA GLU A 102 -16.17 -9.35 18.67
C GLU A 102 -15.53 -9.34 17.28
N LEU A 103 -15.94 -8.41 16.40
CA LEU A 103 -15.40 -8.29 15.05
C LEU A 103 -13.98 -7.70 15.06
N ASP A 104 -13.07 -8.42 14.40
CA ASP A 104 -11.66 -8.01 14.26
C ASP A 104 -11.46 -6.79 13.33
N GLU A 105 -12.42 -6.50 12.46
CA GLU A 105 -12.26 -5.57 11.33
C GLU A 105 -13.23 -4.36 11.43
N PRO A 106 -12.72 -3.13 11.58
CA PRO A 106 -13.54 -1.94 11.82
C PRO A 106 -14.55 -1.60 10.70
N PHE A 107 -14.22 -1.87 9.43
CA PHE A 107 -15.13 -1.57 8.31
C PHE A 107 -16.36 -2.47 8.35
N LEU A 108 -16.19 -3.77 8.61
CA LEU A 108 -17.28 -4.71 8.81
C LEU A 108 -18.10 -4.38 10.06
N GLN A 109 -17.43 -4.03 11.17
CA GLN A 109 -18.07 -3.60 12.41
C GLN A 109 -19.03 -2.43 12.18
N LYS A 110 -18.54 -1.39 11.50
CA LYS A 110 -19.34 -0.21 11.16
C LYS A 110 -20.51 -0.53 10.24
N GLY A 111 -20.30 -1.39 9.24
CA GLY A 111 -21.36 -1.81 8.32
C GLY A 111 -22.51 -2.52 9.04
N ILE A 112 -22.20 -3.45 9.93
CA ILE A 112 -23.21 -4.19 10.71
C ILE A 112 -23.90 -3.25 11.71
N GLN A 113 -23.16 -2.36 12.38
CA GLN A 113 -23.74 -1.36 13.28
C GLN A 113 -24.80 -0.49 12.58
N LEU A 114 -24.50 0.04 11.39
CA LEU A 114 -25.44 0.86 10.63
C LEU A 114 -26.74 0.11 10.29
N VAL A 115 -26.65 -1.20 10.03
CA VAL A 115 -27.81 -2.05 9.76
C VAL A 115 -28.64 -2.28 11.02
N VAL A 116 -27.99 -2.51 12.17
CA VAL A 116 -28.67 -2.66 13.47
C VAL A 116 -29.37 -1.37 13.89
N ASP A 117 -28.75 -0.21 13.63
CA ASP A 117 -29.32 1.12 13.89
C ASP A 117 -30.55 1.42 13.00
N GLY A 118 -30.91 0.53 12.07
CA GLY A 118 -32.08 0.67 11.21
C GLY A 118 -31.87 1.66 10.07
N THR A 119 -30.63 1.92 9.68
CA THR A 119 -30.29 2.81 8.57
C THR A 119 -30.83 2.26 7.24
N ASP A 120 -31.34 3.13 6.38
CA ASP A 120 -31.82 2.74 5.05
C ASP A 120 -30.73 2.02 4.24
N PRO A 121 -31.03 0.88 3.57
CA PRO A 121 -30.03 0.09 2.85
C PRO A 121 -29.26 0.87 1.77
N GLU A 122 -29.89 1.83 1.11
CA GLU A 122 -29.23 2.66 0.09
C GLU A 122 -28.25 3.63 0.75
N LEU A 123 -28.61 4.20 1.90
CA LEU A 123 -27.72 5.03 2.69
C LEU A 123 -26.52 4.24 3.23
N VAL A 124 -26.74 3.02 3.76
CA VAL A 124 -25.66 2.14 4.23
C VAL A 124 -24.67 1.85 3.10
N ARG A 125 -25.20 1.47 1.92
CA ARG A 125 -24.37 1.23 0.73
C ARG A 125 -23.55 2.45 0.38
N ASN A 126 -24.17 3.62 0.29
CA ASN A 126 -23.48 4.86 -0.07
C ASN A 126 -22.39 5.22 0.95
N MET A 127 -22.64 5.05 2.25
CA MET A 127 -21.65 5.29 3.30
C MET A 127 -20.44 4.36 3.18
N LEU A 128 -20.67 3.05 3.04
CA LEU A 128 -19.59 2.07 2.91
C LEU A 128 -18.81 2.23 1.60
N THR A 129 -19.50 2.56 0.49
CA THR A 129 -18.83 2.87 -0.78
C THR A 129 -17.95 4.11 -0.68
N ASN A 130 -18.46 5.21 -0.11
CA ASN A 130 -17.65 6.41 0.11
C ASN A 130 -16.44 6.15 1.01
N GLU A 131 -16.58 5.29 2.02
CA GLU A 131 -15.46 4.90 2.88
C GLU A 131 -14.41 4.09 2.13
N MET A 132 -14.82 3.11 1.31
CA MET A 132 -13.90 2.37 0.44
C MET A 132 -13.16 3.31 -0.52
N GLU A 133 -13.86 4.27 -1.15
CA GLU A 133 -13.26 5.26 -2.03
C GLU A 133 -12.22 6.12 -1.31
N ASN A 134 -12.52 6.56 -0.09
CA ASN A 134 -11.56 7.31 0.73
C ASN A 134 -10.34 6.47 1.12
N ILE A 135 -10.54 5.19 1.47
CA ILE A 135 -9.45 4.25 1.75
C ILE A 135 -8.57 4.09 0.51
N HIS A 136 -9.17 3.88 -0.66
CA HIS A 136 -8.44 3.79 -1.94
C HIS A 136 -7.67 5.06 -2.26
N ALA A 137 -8.30 6.23 -2.22
CA ALA A 137 -7.65 7.51 -2.49
C ALA A 137 -6.49 7.79 -1.53
N ARG A 138 -6.61 7.37 -0.26
CA ARG A 138 -5.52 7.42 0.71
C ARG A 138 -4.35 6.50 0.31
N HIS A 139 -4.63 5.25 -0.06
CA HIS A 139 -3.59 4.31 -0.47
C HIS A 139 -2.90 4.73 -1.77
N GLU A 140 -3.66 5.18 -2.77
CA GLU A 140 -3.13 5.75 -4.01
C GLU A 140 -2.26 6.98 -3.71
N GLY A 141 -2.74 7.88 -2.85
CA GLY A 141 -2.00 9.05 -2.41
C GLY A 141 -0.68 8.73 -1.69
N ASN A 142 -0.64 7.63 -0.93
CA ASN A 142 0.57 7.14 -0.26
C ASN A 142 1.54 6.46 -1.24
N ALA A 143 1.03 5.73 -2.23
CA ALA A 143 1.83 5.10 -3.27
C ALA A 143 2.42 6.11 -4.26
N LYS A 144 1.73 7.25 -4.47
CA LYS A 144 2.11 8.28 -5.44
C LYS A 144 3.58 8.67 -5.32
N PHE A 145 4.11 8.93 -4.13
CA PHE A 145 5.50 9.33 -3.97
C PHE A 145 6.50 8.27 -4.49
N TRP A 146 6.23 6.98 -4.27
CA TRP A 146 7.07 5.91 -4.80
C TRP A 146 6.97 5.82 -6.33
N ASN A 147 5.79 6.08 -6.90
CA ASN A 147 5.62 6.18 -8.35
C ASN A 147 6.41 7.36 -8.93
N GLU A 148 6.39 8.53 -8.27
CA GLU A 148 7.19 9.69 -8.68
C GLU A 148 8.69 9.38 -8.61
N ILE A 149 9.16 8.74 -7.53
CA ILE A 149 10.56 8.27 -7.44
C ILE A 149 10.90 7.31 -8.59
N GLY A 150 10.03 6.33 -8.86
CA GLY A 150 10.23 5.37 -9.95
C GLY A 150 10.29 6.02 -11.33
N PHE A 151 9.64 7.16 -11.51
CA PHE A 151 9.70 7.96 -12.74
C PHE A 151 10.93 8.88 -12.79
N TYR A 152 11.21 9.61 -11.72
CA TYR A 152 12.26 10.63 -11.69
C TYR A 152 13.68 10.05 -11.58
N LEU A 153 13.90 8.95 -10.85
CA LEU A 153 15.24 8.36 -10.73
C LEU A 153 15.84 7.97 -12.11
N PRO A 154 15.12 7.23 -12.99
CA PRO A 154 15.63 6.95 -14.33
C PRO A 154 15.81 8.21 -15.19
N ALA A 155 14.89 9.18 -15.07
CA ALA A 155 14.99 10.43 -15.82
C ALA A 155 16.26 11.23 -15.45
N PHE A 156 16.56 11.35 -14.16
CA PHE A 156 17.80 11.99 -13.70
C PHE A 156 19.06 11.15 -13.99
N GLY A 157 18.95 9.82 -14.01
CA GLY A 157 20.02 8.96 -14.50
C GLY A 157 20.36 9.23 -15.98
N MET A 158 19.35 9.36 -16.84
CA MET A 158 19.54 9.77 -18.24
C MET A 158 20.04 11.22 -18.38
N LEU A 159 19.67 12.12 -17.46
CA LEU A 159 20.29 13.46 -17.42
C LEU A 159 21.78 13.36 -17.04
N GLY A 160 22.13 12.49 -16.11
CA GLY A 160 23.52 12.20 -15.75
C GLY A 160 24.36 11.82 -16.96
N THR A 161 23.86 10.93 -17.82
CA THR A 161 24.59 10.53 -19.03
C THR A 161 24.82 11.65 -20.05
N LEU A 162 23.99 12.72 -20.01
CA LEU A 162 24.18 13.92 -20.83
C LEU A 162 25.15 14.92 -20.21
N ILE A 163 25.29 14.91 -18.88
CA ILE A 163 26.20 15.79 -18.15
C ILE A 163 27.65 15.33 -18.32
N GLY A 164 27.88 14.01 -18.33
CA GLY A 164 29.21 13.39 -18.48
C GLY A 164 29.48 12.42 -17.35
#